data_AF-A0A8S3IPV7-F1
#
_entry.id   AF-A0A8S3IPV7-F1
#
_cell.length_a   1.000
_cell.length_b   1.000
_cell.length_c   1.000
_cell.angle_alpha   90.00
_cell.angle_beta   90.00
_cell.angle_gamma   90.00
#
_symmetry.space_group_name_H-M   'P 1'
#
loop_
_entity.id
_entity.type
_entity.pdbx_description
1 polymer ?
#
loop_
_entity_poly.entity_id
_entity_poly.type
_entity_poly.pdbx_seq_one_letter_code
_entity_poly.pdbx_strand_id
1 'polypeptide(L)'
;HIYRIFEDHQNLINDGLVYWSRDTNNRICFQQHDIKYSMFNEAKKFFSSQEKISDDVLTNYISSNSIYLPDNITSILHIKDKNRKIWKKYSCVLRQSGIYRMPKTLSPKHNLICLLKFDSNMQLYFAKDWIETLHSPTQYGFALKYAHIQKKSNKYIHYLCASTYDEYQRWINGIRIIQHGIHLYKNYERMKKIIDNGIGNLSQILPNQHNFNFIQSTATSSTMMTESMSAISLPIRGLNSDVN
;
A
#
# COMPACT_ATOMS: atom_id res chain seq x y z
N HIS A 1 5.78 -11.94 -7.30
CA HIS A 1 6.46 -10.61 -7.39
C HIS A 1 5.94 -9.68 -6.29
N ILE A 2 6.67 -8.63 -5.91
CA ILE A 2 6.20 -7.59 -4.97
C ILE A 2 6.18 -6.23 -5.63
N TYR A 3 5.22 -5.39 -5.29
CA TYR A 3 5.08 -4.03 -5.79
C TYR A 3 4.57 -3.11 -4.68
N ARG A 4 4.80 -1.79 -4.81
CA ARG A 4 4.28 -0.79 -3.87
C ARG A 4 3.42 0.19 -4.66
N ILE A 5 2.29 0.58 -4.08
CA ILE A 5 1.50 1.70 -4.55
C ILE A 5 2.03 2.94 -3.81
N PHE A 6 2.48 3.96 -4.54
CA PHE A 6 2.88 5.23 -3.94
C PHE A 6 1.63 6.00 -3.53
N GLU A 7 1.67 6.59 -2.33
CA GLU A 7 0.67 7.57 -1.91
C GLU A 7 0.97 8.91 -2.58
N ASP A 8 -0.07 9.67 -2.96
CA ASP A 8 0.07 10.87 -3.81
C ASP A 8 0.91 12.02 -3.20
N HIS A 9 1.19 11.96 -1.89
CA HIS A 9 2.03 12.95 -1.22
C HIS A 9 3.52 12.55 -1.20
N GLN A 10 3.84 11.30 -1.52
CA GLN A 10 5.21 10.80 -1.48
C GLN A 10 6.03 11.35 -2.63
N ASN A 11 7.30 11.63 -2.36
CA ASN A 11 8.25 12.01 -3.38
C ASN A 11 8.81 10.75 -4.06
N LEU A 12 8.50 10.58 -5.35
CA LEU A 12 8.93 9.41 -6.12
C LEU A 12 10.45 9.16 -6.06
N ILE A 13 11.24 10.23 -6.14
CA ILE A 13 12.71 10.16 -6.14
C ILE A 13 13.23 9.80 -4.75
N ASN A 14 12.90 10.61 -3.74
CA ASN A 14 13.46 10.52 -2.40
C ASN A 14 12.91 9.33 -1.60
N ASP A 15 11.64 8.96 -1.80
CA ASP A 15 10.98 7.90 -1.05
C ASP A 15 11.01 6.55 -1.79
N GLY A 16 11.67 6.49 -2.95
CA GLY A 16 11.59 5.38 -3.88
C GLY A 16 12.87 5.14 -4.68
N LEU A 17 13.07 5.92 -5.74
CA LEU A 17 14.07 5.62 -6.76
C LEU A 17 15.51 5.73 -6.26
N VAL A 18 15.79 6.61 -5.30
CA VAL A 18 17.13 6.76 -4.69
C VAL A 18 17.66 5.45 -4.08
N TYR A 19 16.76 4.54 -3.70
CA TYR A 19 17.12 3.25 -3.10
C TYR A 19 17.36 2.14 -4.12
N TRP A 20 17.11 2.38 -5.40
CA TRP A 20 17.30 1.35 -6.43
C TRP A 20 18.78 1.24 -6.81
N SER A 21 19.24 0.00 -7.02
CA SER A 21 20.58 -0.22 -7.55
C SER A 21 20.63 0.17 -9.04
N ARG A 22 21.84 0.45 -9.55
CA ARG A 22 22.02 0.83 -10.97
C ARG A 22 21.58 -0.27 -11.95
N ASP A 23 21.68 -1.52 -11.53
CA ASP A 23 21.29 -2.74 -12.25
C ASP A 23 19.86 -3.21 -11.91
N THR A 24 19.04 -2.35 -11.31
CA THR A 24 17.68 -2.70 -10.90
C THR A 24 16.81 -3.15 -12.07
N ASN A 25 15.98 -4.17 -11.81
CA ASN A 25 14.91 -4.59 -12.70
C ASN A 25 13.54 -4.02 -12.26
N ASN A 26 13.52 -3.13 -11.28
CA ASN A 26 12.29 -2.47 -10.83
C ASN A 26 11.74 -1.57 -11.94
N ARG A 27 10.41 -1.42 -11.96
CA ARG A 27 9.70 -0.62 -12.95
C ARG A 27 8.73 0.31 -12.25
N ILE A 28 8.53 1.47 -12.85
CA ILE A 28 7.44 2.37 -12.51
C ILE A 28 6.31 2.06 -13.48
N CYS A 29 5.13 1.82 -12.94
CA CYS A 29 3.94 1.50 -13.72
C CYS A 29 2.84 2.51 -13.37
N PHE A 30 2.16 3.02 -14.38
CA PHE A 30 0.91 3.73 -14.20
C PHE A 30 -0.23 2.72 -14.37
N GLN A 31 -0.95 2.44 -13.28
CA GLN A 31 -1.99 1.43 -13.25
C GLN A 31 -3.10 1.85 -12.28
N GLN A 32 -4.35 1.62 -12.68
CA GLN A 32 -5.50 1.78 -11.80
C GLN A 32 -5.46 0.72 -10.68
N HIS A 33 -5.67 1.18 -9.44
CA HIS A 33 -5.77 0.31 -8.27
C HIS A 33 -6.95 0.74 -7.40
N ASP A 34 -8.02 -0.04 -7.45
CA ASP A 34 -9.27 0.27 -6.74
C ASP A 34 -9.10 0.30 -5.22
N ILE A 35 -8.09 -0.42 -4.70
CA ILE A 35 -7.78 -0.49 -3.27
C ILE A 35 -7.21 0.83 -2.70
N LYS A 36 -6.73 1.76 -3.53
CA LYS A 36 -6.00 2.94 -3.05
C LYS A 36 -6.89 3.88 -2.23
N TYR A 37 -8.10 4.15 -2.73
CA TYR A 37 -9.08 5.02 -2.07
C TYR A 37 -10.34 4.28 -1.60
N SER A 38 -10.38 2.95 -1.71
CA SER A 38 -11.53 2.14 -1.28
C SER A 38 -11.96 2.39 0.16
N MET A 39 -11.00 2.64 1.08
CA MET A 39 -11.30 2.92 2.48
C MET A 39 -12.11 4.21 2.72
N PHE A 40 -12.05 5.18 1.79
CA PHE A 40 -12.83 6.42 1.89
C PHE A 40 -14.16 6.29 1.16
N ASN A 41 -14.21 5.55 0.06
CA ASN A 41 -15.45 5.29 -0.68
C ASN A 41 -16.39 4.34 0.07
N GLU A 42 -15.82 3.37 0.80
CA GLU A 42 -16.54 2.30 1.48
C GLU A 42 -16.12 2.19 2.94
N ALA A 43 -16.10 3.33 3.63
CA ALA A 43 -15.60 3.44 5.01
C ALA A 43 -16.18 2.36 5.94
N LYS A 44 -17.47 2.05 5.83
CA LYS A 44 -18.15 1.02 6.66
C LYS A 44 -17.50 -0.37 6.61
N LYS A 45 -16.82 -0.74 5.51
CA LYS A 45 -16.14 -2.05 5.39
C LYS A 45 -14.84 -2.12 6.21
N PHE A 46 -14.30 -0.97 6.62
CA PHE A 46 -13.05 -0.88 7.34
C PHE A 46 -13.23 -1.11 8.86
N PHE A 47 -14.41 -0.83 9.40
CA PHE A 47 -14.70 -0.91 10.83
C PHE A 47 -15.37 -2.25 11.17
N SER A 48 -15.14 -2.74 12.38
CA SER A 48 -15.72 -4.01 12.86
C SER A 48 -17.15 -3.82 13.36
N SER A 49 -17.46 -2.64 13.92
CA SER A 49 -18.84 -2.25 14.25
C SER A 49 -19.50 -1.52 13.08
N GLN A 50 -20.67 -1.99 12.65
CA GLN A 50 -21.47 -1.38 11.58
C GLN A 50 -22.35 -0.20 12.07
N GLU A 51 -22.16 0.25 13.31
CA GLU A 51 -22.82 1.46 13.79
C GLU A 51 -22.44 2.65 12.92
N LYS A 52 -23.33 3.66 12.83
CA LYS A 52 -23.28 4.77 11.87
C LYS A 52 -21.95 5.55 11.90
N ILE A 53 -20.94 5.02 11.24
CA ILE A 53 -19.68 5.70 10.95
C ILE A 53 -19.99 6.65 9.79
N SER A 54 -20.13 7.92 10.10
CA SER A 54 -20.10 8.97 9.09
C SER A 54 -18.67 9.15 8.57
N ASP A 55 -18.52 9.74 7.39
CA ASP A 55 -17.20 10.07 6.82
C ASP A 55 -16.39 10.97 7.77
N ASP A 56 -17.06 11.76 8.61
CA ASP A 56 -16.44 12.60 9.63
C ASP A 56 -15.72 11.77 10.69
N VAL A 57 -16.22 10.58 11.02
CA VAL A 57 -15.63 9.70 12.03
C VAL A 57 -14.28 9.19 11.57
N LEU A 58 -14.16 8.74 10.31
CA LEU A 58 -12.89 8.32 9.73
C LEU A 58 -11.89 9.49 9.69
N THR A 59 -12.36 10.68 9.33
CA THR A 59 -11.54 11.89 9.32
C THR A 59 -11.04 12.22 10.72
N ASN A 60 -11.89 12.14 11.76
CA ASN A 60 -11.50 12.37 13.15
C ASN A 60 -10.43 11.39 13.63
N TYR A 61 -10.51 10.11 13.27
CA TYR A 61 -9.52 9.08 13.63
C TYR A 61 -8.12 9.34 13.03
N ILE A 62 -8.10 9.95 11.85
CA ILE A 62 -6.87 10.16 11.07
C ILE A 62 -6.30 11.57 11.30
N SER A 63 -7.12 12.54 11.70
CA SER A 63 -6.75 13.96 11.87
C SER A 63 -6.11 14.30 13.22
N SER A 64 -6.23 13.45 14.24
CA SER A 64 -5.61 13.70 15.54
C SER A 64 -4.10 13.47 15.50
N ASN A 65 -3.34 14.27 16.27
CA ASN A 65 -1.88 14.10 16.43
C ASN A 65 -1.49 12.67 16.89
N SER A 66 -2.44 11.95 17.49
CA SER A 66 -2.36 10.52 17.77
C SER A 66 -3.31 9.78 16.84
N ILE A 67 -2.77 9.01 15.89
CA ILE A 67 -3.55 8.13 15.01
C ILE A 67 -4.26 7.09 15.87
N TYR A 68 -5.59 7.18 15.95
CA TYR A 68 -6.41 6.17 16.60
C TYR A 68 -6.91 5.21 15.53
N LEU A 69 -6.39 3.99 15.54
CA LEU A 69 -6.92 2.94 14.67
C LEU A 69 -8.36 2.64 15.10
N PRO A 70 -9.34 2.72 14.20
CA PRO A 70 -10.67 2.24 14.52
C PRO A 70 -10.62 0.74 14.78
N ASP A 71 -11.34 0.31 15.81
CA ASP A 71 -11.54 -1.09 16.22
C ASP A 71 -10.27 -1.94 16.13
N ASN A 72 -9.44 -1.95 17.19
CA ASN A 72 -8.32 -2.88 17.43
C ASN A 72 -8.18 -3.98 16.35
N ILE A 73 -7.54 -3.66 15.21
CA ILE A 73 -7.59 -4.53 14.03
C ILE A 73 -6.96 -5.87 14.40
N THR A 74 -7.81 -6.89 14.45
CA THR A 74 -7.47 -8.22 14.97
C THR A 74 -7.95 -9.28 14.00
N SER A 75 -7.07 -10.24 13.70
CA SER A 75 -7.42 -11.44 12.97
C SER A 75 -6.31 -12.48 13.05
N ILE A 76 -6.55 -13.67 12.48
CA ILE A 76 -5.49 -14.66 12.29
C ILE A 76 -4.66 -14.27 11.06
N LEU A 77 -3.36 -14.08 11.26
CA LEU A 77 -2.40 -13.92 10.18
C LEU A 77 -1.48 -15.13 10.06
N HIS A 78 -1.19 -15.51 8.83
CA HIS A 78 -0.11 -16.41 8.47
C HIS A 78 1.15 -15.59 8.25
N ILE A 79 2.21 -15.88 9.00
CA ILE A 79 3.49 -15.17 8.88
C ILE A 79 4.54 -16.17 8.40
N LYS A 80 5.27 -15.79 7.35
CA LYS A 80 6.35 -16.62 6.81
C LYS A 80 7.53 -16.62 7.78
N ASP A 81 8.03 -17.81 8.08
CA ASP A 81 9.25 -17.97 8.86
C ASP A 81 10.46 -17.43 8.06
N LYS A 82 11.33 -16.65 8.72
CA LYS A 82 12.48 -16.01 8.05
C LYS A 82 13.52 -17.02 7.57
N ASN A 83 13.60 -18.18 8.22
CA ASN A 83 14.65 -19.18 8.02
C ASN A 83 14.12 -20.46 7.36
N ARG A 84 12.80 -20.64 7.30
CA ARG A 84 12.16 -21.87 6.80
C ARG A 84 11.09 -21.54 5.77
N LYS A 85 10.84 -22.45 4.82
CA LYS A 85 9.74 -22.33 3.84
C LYS A 85 8.37 -22.67 4.47
N ILE A 86 8.11 -22.20 5.68
CA ILE A 86 6.92 -22.55 6.48
C ILE A 86 6.18 -21.27 6.84
N TRP A 87 4.85 -21.35 6.88
CA TRP A 87 3.98 -20.29 7.37
C TRP A 87 3.40 -20.67 8.72
N LYS A 88 3.43 -19.74 9.68
CA LYS A 88 2.92 -19.94 11.04
C LYS A 88 1.69 -19.06 11.26
N LYS A 89 0.64 -19.65 11.85
CA LYS A 89 -0.60 -18.96 12.20
C LYS A 89 -0.46 -18.28 13.56
N TYR A 90 -0.81 -17.00 13.63
CA TYR A 90 -0.86 -16.22 14.85
C TYR A 90 -2.18 -15.45 14.93
N SER A 91 -2.80 -15.43 16.11
CA SER A 91 -3.83 -14.44 16.41
C SER A 91 -3.13 -13.11 16.62
N CYS A 92 -3.38 -12.14 15.76
CA CYS A 92 -2.63 -10.90 15.68
C CYS A 92 -3.50 -9.70 16.00
N VAL A 93 -2.85 -8.65 16.49
CA VAL A 93 -3.44 -7.33 16.70
C VAL A 93 -2.51 -6.26 16.15
N LEU A 94 -3.08 -5.30 15.43
CA LEU A 94 -2.38 -4.11 14.95
C LEU A 94 -2.34 -3.04 16.04
N ARG A 95 -1.17 -2.42 16.20
CA ARG A 95 -0.94 -1.25 17.05
C ARG A 95 -0.14 -0.24 16.24
N GLN A 96 -0.19 1.02 16.64
CA GLN A 96 0.61 2.08 16.00
C GLN A 96 2.12 1.74 15.98
N SER A 97 2.61 1.05 17.01
CA SER A 97 4.01 0.63 17.13
C SER A 97 4.36 -0.64 16.34
N GLY A 98 3.40 -1.41 15.82
CA GLY A 98 3.68 -2.66 15.15
C GLY A 98 2.57 -3.71 15.17
N ILE A 99 2.93 -4.92 14.76
CA ILE A 99 2.08 -6.11 14.75
C ILE A 99 2.44 -7.00 15.94
N TYR A 100 1.44 -7.36 16.72
CA TYR A 100 1.62 -8.14 17.93
C TYR A 100 0.80 -9.43 17.88
N ARG A 101 1.34 -10.49 18.50
CA ARG A 101 0.63 -11.74 18.76
C ARG A 101 -0.16 -11.64 20.06
N MET A 102 -1.41 -12.06 19.99
CA MET A 102 -2.26 -12.28 21.17
C MET A 102 -1.97 -13.66 21.77
N PRO A 103 -1.86 -13.76 23.11
CA PRO A 103 -1.71 -15.04 23.80
C PRO A 103 -2.96 -15.91 23.58
N LYS A 104 -2.77 -17.24 23.59
CA LYS A 104 -3.88 -18.19 23.38
C LYS A 104 -4.85 -18.23 24.56
N THR A 105 -4.36 -17.91 25.75
CA THR A 105 -5.14 -17.84 26.98
C THR A 105 -5.37 -16.37 27.33
N LEU A 106 -6.64 -16.00 27.54
CA LEU A 106 -7.10 -14.66 27.92
C LEU A 106 -6.70 -14.27 29.36
N SER A 107 -5.58 -14.80 29.87
CA SER A 107 -5.13 -14.46 31.22
C SER A 107 -4.64 -13.00 31.22
N PRO A 108 -5.09 -12.17 32.18
CA PRO A 108 -4.75 -10.75 32.25
C PRO A 108 -3.25 -10.48 32.49
N LYS A 109 -2.44 -11.54 32.73
CA LYS A 109 -0.99 -11.47 32.92
C LYS A 109 -0.18 -11.63 31.64
N HIS A 110 -0.80 -12.00 30.51
CA HIS A 110 -0.05 -12.24 29.27
C HIS A 110 0.00 -10.99 28.41
N ASN A 111 1.15 -10.31 28.44
CA ASN A 111 1.45 -9.20 27.55
C ASN A 111 1.47 -9.64 26.09
N LEU A 112 1.07 -8.73 25.20
CA LEU A 112 1.19 -8.89 23.76
C LEU A 112 2.66 -9.13 23.37
N ILE A 113 2.91 -10.11 22.49
CA ILE A 113 4.26 -10.40 22.01
C ILE A 113 4.48 -9.68 20.69
N CYS A 114 5.45 -8.77 20.62
CA CYS A 114 5.77 -8.06 19.38
C CYS A 114 6.30 -9.04 18.32
N LEU A 115 5.63 -9.12 17.17
CA LEU A 115 6.05 -9.92 16.02
C LEU A 115 6.83 -9.08 15.01
N LEU A 116 6.43 -7.81 14.86
CA LEU A 116 7.04 -6.84 13.97
C LEU A 116 6.86 -5.44 14.55
N LYS A 117 7.96 -4.73 14.78
CA LYS A 117 7.94 -3.31 15.15
C LYS A 117 7.91 -2.46 13.88
N PHE A 118 7.10 -1.41 13.88
CA PHE A 118 7.09 -0.44 12.79
C PHE A 118 8.22 0.57 12.93
N ASP A 119 8.68 1.01 11.76
CA ASP A 119 9.75 2.00 11.59
C ASP A 119 9.30 2.96 10.48
N SER A 120 9.67 4.23 10.59
CA SER A 120 9.29 5.26 9.62
C SER A 120 9.78 4.95 8.19
N ASN A 121 10.89 4.22 8.07
CA ASN A 121 11.47 3.85 6.77
C ASN A 121 10.95 2.50 6.23
N MET A 122 10.08 1.82 6.98
CA MET A 122 9.46 0.57 6.55
C MET A 122 8.28 0.86 5.63
N GLN A 123 8.19 0.09 4.55
CA GLN A 123 7.25 0.33 3.47
C GLN A 123 6.37 -0.91 3.26
N LEU A 124 5.10 -0.65 2.98
CA LEU A 124 4.11 -1.67 2.65
C LEU A 124 4.23 -2.08 1.18
N TYR A 125 4.26 -3.38 0.93
CA TYR A 125 4.31 -3.96 -0.40
C TYR A 125 3.16 -4.95 -0.57
N PHE A 126 2.60 -4.90 -1.77
CA PHE A 126 1.64 -5.82 -2.31
C PHE A 126 2.36 -6.93 -3.05
N ALA A 127 1.63 -8.01 -3.31
CA ALA A 127 2.19 -9.17 -3.93
C ALA A 127 1.30 -9.77 -4.99
N LYS A 128 1.96 -10.34 -6.00
CA LYS A 128 1.34 -11.14 -7.04
C LYS A 128 1.93 -12.55 -7.01
N ASP A 129 1.09 -13.55 -7.21
CA ASP A 129 1.48 -14.96 -7.42
C ASP A 129 2.27 -15.57 -6.25
N TRP A 130 1.96 -15.17 -5.00
CA TRP A 130 2.66 -15.67 -3.81
C TRP A 130 2.28 -17.09 -3.39
N ILE A 131 1.12 -17.60 -3.82
CA ILE A 131 0.77 -19.01 -3.63
C ILE A 131 1.82 -19.88 -4.35
N GLU A 132 2.11 -19.57 -5.61
CA GLU A 132 3.07 -20.32 -6.41
C GLU A 132 4.52 -20.04 -5.95
N THR A 133 4.87 -18.76 -5.77
CA THR A 133 6.27 -18.37 -5.54
C THR A 133 6.74 -18.52 -4.10
N LEU A 134 5.85 -18.40 -3.10
CA LEU A 134 6.19 -18.46 -1.68
C LEU A 134 5.44 -19.55 -0.91
N HIS A 135 4.60 -20.35 -1.59
CA HIS A 135 3.70 -21.32 -0.97
C HIS A 135 2.84 -20.67 0.13
N SER A 136 2.33 -19.47 -0.13
CA SER A 136 1.46 -18.79 0.83
C SER A 136 0.12 -19.52 0.97
N PRO A 137 -0.48 -19.55 2.17
CA PRO A 137 -1.77 -20.22 2.39
C PRO A 137 -2.94 -19.59 1.61
N THR A 138 -2.89 -18.28 1.38
CA THR A 138 -3.88 -17.55 0.58
C THR A 138 -3.17 -16.56 -0.34
N GLN A 139 -3.92 -16.00 -1.30
CA GLN A 139 -3.47 -14.92 -2.18
C GLN A 139 -3.50 -13.54 -1.51
N TYR A 140 -4.13 -13.42 -0.34
CA TYR A 140 -4.34 -12.15 0.38
C TYR A 140 -3.11 -11.77 1.22
N GLY A 141 -1.99 -11.61 0.52
CA GLY A 141 -0.67 -11.41 1.11
C GLY A 141 -0.16 -9.97 1.02
N PHE A 142 0.55 -9.54 2.05
CA PHE A 142 1.29 -8.27 2.06
C PHE A 142 2.67 -8.44 2.68
N ALA A 143 3.58 -7.53 2.34
CA ALA A 143 4.95 -7.54 2.85
C ALA A 143 5.32 -6.19 3.45
N LEU A 144 6.18 -6.25 4.46
CA LEU A 144 6.80 -5.08 5.06
C LEU A 144 8.31 -5.24 5.01
N LYS A 145 8.99 -4.23 4.45
CA LYS A 145 10.46 -4.14 4.40
C LYS A 145 10.90 -2.69 4.32
N TYR A 146 12.13 -2.43 4.71
CA TYR A 146 12.74 -1.11 4.52
C TYR A 146 12.90 -0.75 3.04
N ALA A 147 12.78 0.55 2.72
CA ALA A 147 12.92 1.06 1.36
C ALA A 147 14.28 0.71 0.72
N HIS A 148 15.37 0.86 1.48
CA HIS A 148 16.74 0.57 1.02
C HIS A 148 17.02 -0.92 0.75
N ILE A 149 16.14 -1.83 1.20
CA ILE A 149 16.33 -3.28 1.00
C ILE A 149 15.82 -3.67 -0.39
N GLN A 150 16.71 -3.81 -1.36
CA GLN A 150 16.38 -4.25 -2.72
C GLN A 150 16.56 -5.75 -2.94
N LYS A 151 17.29 -6.44 -2.04
CA LYS A 151 17.50 -7.88 -2.12
C LYS A 151 16.20 -8.64 -1.80
N LYS A 152 15.81 -9.55 -2.69
CA LYS A 152 14.66 -10.46 -2.50
C LYS A 152 15.03 -11.60 -1.54
N SER A 153 15.16 -11.29 -0.25
CA SER A 153 15.52 -12.27 0.79
C SER A 153 14.50 -12.30 1.93
N ASN A 154 14.07 -13.50 2.31
CA ASN A 154 13.14 -13.73 3.42
C ASN A 154 13.68 -13.28 4.79
N LYS A 155 14.99 -13.03 4.91
CA LYS A 155 15.61 -12.52 6.14
C LYS A 155 15.14 -11.10 6.46
N TYR A 156 14.92 -10.29 5.42
CA TYR A 156 14.70 -8.85 5.52
C TYR A 156 13.28 -8.40 5.20
N ILE A 157 12.48 -9.32 4.64
CA ILE A 157 11.12 -9.03 4.21
C ILE A 157 10.18 -9.82 5.11
N HIS A 158 9.27 -9.11 5.76
CA HIS A 158 8.23 -9.70 6.58
C HIS A 158 7.04 -10.00 5.68
N TYR A 159 6.80 -11.28 5.38
CA TYR A 159 5.66 -11.72 4.57
C TYR A 159 4.52 -12.17 5.47
N LEU A 160 3.33 -11.61 5.24
CA LEU A 160 2.11 -11.88 5.98
C LEU A 160 0.97 -12.22 5.00
N CYS A 161 0.01 -13.00 5.46
CA CYS A 161 -1.11 -13.48 4.65
C CYS A 161 -2.36 -13.62 5.53
N ALA A 162 -3.42 -12.91 5.17
CA ALA A 162 -4.72 -12.98 5.84
C ALA A 162 -5.56 -14.14 5.31
N SER A 163 -6.62 -14.53 6.02
CA SER A 163 -7.45 -15.66 5.61
C SER A 163 -8.51 -15.24 4.59
N THR A 164 -9.04 -14.03 4.72
CA THR A 164 -10.05 -13.47 3.82
C THR A 164 -9.61 -12.15 3.18
N TYR A 165 -10.29 -11.76 2.11
CA TYR A 165 -10.06 -10.48 1.43
C TYR A 165 -10.36 -9.29 2.35
N ASP A 166 -11.44 -9.35 3.12
CA ASP A 166 -11.84 -8.25 4.02
C ASP A 166 -10.84 -8.04 5.15
N GLU A 167 -10.32 -9.12 5.75
CA GLU A 167 -9.24 -9.03 6.73
C GLU A 167 -8.00 -8.39 6.12
N TYR A 168 -7.62 -8.83 4.92
CA TYR A 168 -6.49 -8.26 4.20
C TYR A 168 -6.66 -6.76 3.93
N GLN A 169 -7.83 -6.32 3.46
CA GLN A 169 -8.13 -4.89 3.26
C GLN A 169 -8.01 -4.11 4.57
N ARG A 170 -8.56 -4.64 5.66
CA ARG A 170 -8.43 -4.03 7.00
C ARG A 170 -6.97 -3.90 7.44
N TRP A 171 -6.15 -4.94 7.27
CA TRP A 171 -4.72 -4.87 7.61
C TRP A 171 -3.95 -3.86 6.75
N ILE A 172 -4.14 -3.88 5.42
CA ILE A 172 -3.49 -2.94 4.51
C ILE A 172 -3.84 -1.50 4.88
N ASN A 173 -5.13 -1.20 5.00
CA ASN A 173 -5.57 0.17 5.27
C ASN A 173 -5.18 0.62 6.68
N GLY A 174 -5.23 -0.26 7.69
CA GLY A 174 -4.74 0.04 9.03
C GLY A 174 -3.26 0.39 9.04
N ILE A 175 -2.43 -0.37 8.31
CA ILE A 175 -0.99 -0.08 8.19
C ILE A 175 -0.77 1.26 7.49
N ARG A 176 -1.49 1.53 6.39
CA ARG A 176 -1.40 2.80 5.66
C ARG A 176 -1.78 3.98 6.56
N ILE A 177 -2.85 3.86 7.33
CA ILE A 177 -3.27 4.89 8.29
C ILE A 177 -2.16 5.17 9.30
N ILE A 178 -1.52 4.14 9.85
CA ILE A 178 -0.40 4.32 10.81
C ILE A 178 0.80 5.01 10.15
N GLN A 179 1.12 4.65 8.91
CA GLN A 179 2.30 5.17 8.20
C GLN A 179 2.11 6.60 7.69
N HIS A 180 0.90 6.96 7.26
CA HIS A 180 0.66 8.19 6.51
C HIS A 180 -0.32 9.16 7.18
N GLY A 181 -1.17 8.66 8.09
CA GLY A 181 -2.14 9.46 8.81
C GLY A 181 -2.98 10.36 7.89
N ILE A 182 -3.14 11.62 8.30
CA ILE A 182 -3.97 12.63 7.63
C ILE A 182 -3.63 12.88 6.16
N HIS A 183 -2.41 12.54 5.74
CA HIS A 183 -2.02 12.69 4.35
C HIS A 183 -2.84 11.79 3.41
N LEU A 184 -3.32 10.63 3.86
CA LEU A 184 -4.20 9.79 3.03
C LEU A 184 -5.52 10.48 2.71
N TYR A 185 -6.14 11.11 3.70
CA TYR A 185 -7.39 11.83 3.51
C TYR A 185 -7.19 13.10 2.67
N LYS A 186 -6.11 13.86 2.91
CA LYS A 186 -5.74 15.01 2.07
C LYS A 186 -5.54 14.62 0.60
N ASN A 187 -4.90 13.46 0.36
CA ASN A 187 -4.73 12.93 -0.99
C ASN A 187 -6.08 12.59 -1.65
N TYR A 188 -6.96 11.90 -0.91
CA TYR A 188 -8.30 11.57 -1.37
C TYR A 188 -9.12 12.81 -1.72
N GLU A 189 -9.19 13.80 -0.83
CA GLU A 189 -9.90 15.06 -1.05
C GLU A 189 -9.37 15.83 -2.26
N ARG A 190 -8.04 15.85 -2.44
CA ARG A 190 -7.42 16.46 -3.61
C ARG A 190 -7.86 15.75 -4.89
N MET A 191 -7.84 14.41 -4.91
CA MET A 191 -8.24 13.63 -6.08
C MET A 191 -9.73 13.80 -6.39
N LYS A 192 -10.58 13.78 -5.37
CA LYS A 192 -12.03 14.01 -5.50
C LYS A 192 -12.32 15.37 -6.13
N LYS A 193 -11.68 16.44 -5.68
CA LYS A 193 -11.80 17.78 -6.29
C LYS A 193 -11.38 17.83 -7.76
N ILE A 194 -10.33 17.10 -8.14
CA ILE A 194 -9.90 17.01 -9.54
C ILE A 194 -10.98 16.33 -10.39
N ILE A 195 -11.58 15.26 -9.88
CA ILE A 195 -12.65 14.51 -10.56
C ILE A 195 -13.90 15.40 -10.69
N ASP A 196 -14.33 16.04 -9.60
CA ASP A 196 -15.53 16.89 -9.56
C ASP A 196 -15.42 18.12 -10.49
N ASN A 197 -14.23 18.71 -10.60
CA ASN A 197 -13.96 19.87 -11.47
C ASN A 197 -13.70 19.51 -12.95
N GLY A 198 -13.70 18.21 -13.27
CA GLY A 198 -13.40 17.69 -14.60
C GLY A 198 -11.91 17.71 -14.96
N ILE A 199 -11.47 16.65 -15.65
CA ILE A 199 -10.09 16.43 -16.14
C ILE A 199 -9.60 17.62 -17.00
N GLY A 200 -10.50 18.37 -17.64
CA GLY A 200 -10.17 19.53 -18.49
C GLY A 200 -9.41 20.65 -17.78
N ASN A 201 -9.52 20.77 -16.44
CA ASN A 201 -8.85 21.82 -15.65
C ASN A 201 -7.58 21.32 -14.92
N LEU A 202 -7.07 20.11 -15.24
CA LEU A 202 -5.91 19.50 -14.58
C LEU A 202 -4.66 20.39 -14.57
N SER A 203 -4.43 21.15 -15.64
CA SER A 203 -3.29 22.07 -15.76
C SER A 203 -3.33 23.24 -14.78
N GLN A 204 -4.53 23.64 -14.32
CA GLN A 204 -4.71 24.70 -13.33
C GLN A 204 -4.62 24.19 -11.88
N ILE A 205 -4.83 22.88 -11.66
CA ILE A 205 -4.99 22.28 -10.32
C ILE A 205 -3.69 21.58 -9.83
N LEU A 206 -2.79 21.20 -10.74
CA LEU A 206 -1.52 20.54 -10.41
C LEU A 206 -0.34 21.53 -10.51
N PRO A 207 0.36 21.84 -9.40
CA PRO A 207 1.55 22.67 -9.46
C PRO A 207 2.70 21.93 -10.15
N ASN A 208 3.54 22.67 -10.88
CA ASN A 208 4.74 22.18 -11.58
C ASN A 208 4.48 21.12 -12.66
N GLN A 209 3.54 21.38 -13.57
CA GLN A 209 3.56 20.70 -14.87
C GLN A 209 4.72 21.28 -15.71
N HIS A 210 5.95 20.81 -15.48
CA HIS A 210 6.85 20.71 -16.61
C HIS A 210 6.18 19.74 -17.58
N ASN A 211 5.85 20.20 -18.78
CA ASN A 211 5.16 19.46 -19.83
C ASN A 211 5.71 18.03 -19.93
N PHE A 212 5.06 17.08 -19.25
CA PHE A 212 5.18 15.69 -19.60
C PHE A 212 4.43 15.58 -20.91
N ASN A 213 5.18 15.68 -22.02
CA ASN A 213 4.71 15.28 -23.33
C ASN A 213 4.39 13.79 -23.23
N PHE A 214 3.19 13.47 -22.76
CA PHE A 214 2.59 12.17 -23.02
C PHE A 214 2.56 12.06 -24.54
N ILE A 215 3.39 11.19 -25.09
CA ILE A 215 3.29 10.78 -26.48
C ILE A 215 1.90 10.16 -26.59
N GLN A 216 0.91 10.95 -27.02
CA GLN A 216 -0.38 10.44 -27.43
C GLN A 216 -0.10 9.58 -28.66
N SER A 217 -0.13 8.26 -28.49
CA SER A 217 -0.27 7.39 -29.64
C SER A 217 -1.65 7.67 -30.22
N THR A 218 -1.70 8.46 -31.29
CA THR A 218 -2.89 8.63 -32.11
C THR A 218 -3.19 7.31 -32.81
N ALA A 219 -3.89 6.42 -32.13
CA ALA A 219 -4.59 5.33 -32.79
C ALA A 219 -5.87 5.93 -33.38
N THR A 220 -5.80 6.27 -34.66
CA THR A 220 -6.96 6.63 -35.47
C THR A 220 -7.99 5.50 -35.43
N SER A 221 -9.22 5.88 -35.14
CA SER A 221 -10.40 5.04 -35.00
C SER A 221 -10.62 4.10 -36.19
N SER A 222 -10.71 2.79 -35.92
CA SER A 222 -11.86 1.95 -36.29
C SER A 222 -11.50 0.48 -36.05
N THR A 223 -12.33 -0.21 -35.25
CA THR A 223 -12.71 -1.64 -35.29
C THR A 223 -12.61 -2.32 -33.92
N MET A 224 -13.81 -2.60 -33.40
CA MET A 224 -14.27 -3.59 -32.43
C MET A 224 -13.38 -4.05 -31.25
N MET A 225 -14.02 -4.01 -30.08
CA MET A 225 -13.67 -4.60 -28.80
C MET A 225 -12.79 -5.87 -28.88
N THR A 226 -11.58 -5.77 -28.32
CA THR A 226 -10.96 -6.84 -27.53
C THR A 226 -10.08 -6.22 -26.45
N GLU A 227 -10.24 -6.71 -25.23
CA GLU A 227 -9.48 -6.29 -24.05
C GLU A 227 -7.97 -6.45 -24.28
N SER A 228 -7.23 -5.35 -24.25
CA SER A 228 -5.80 -5.39 -23.95
C SER A 228 -5.42 -4.17 -23.13
N MET A 229 -5.26 -4.37 -21.82
CA MET A 229 -4.73 -3.37 -20.91
C MET A 229 -3.26 -3.12 -21.24
N SER A 230 -2.95 -1.96 -21.84
CA SER A 230 -1.57 -1.53 -22.09
C SER A 230 -0.98 -0.91 -20.82
N ALA A 231 -0.18 -1.68 -20.09
CA ALA A 231 0.69 -1.13 -19.06
C ALA A 231 1.82 -0.35 -19.71
N ILE A 232 1.77 0.98 -19.65
CA ILE A 232 2.89 1.82 -20.10
C ILE A 232 4.00 1.73 -19.03
N SER A 233 5.06 0.99 -19.35
CA SER A 233 6.30 0.97 -18.56
C SER A 233 7.35 1.83 -19.26
N LEU A 234 7.79 2.91 -18.62
CA LEU A 234 8.91 3.71 -19.14
C LEU A 234 10.24 3.07 -18.70
N PRO A 235 11.12 2.65 -19.62
CA PRO A 235 12.48 2.26 -19.26
C PRO A 235 13.28 3.51 -18.89
N ILE A 236 13.78 3.58 -17.66
CA ILE A 236 14.74 4.62 -17.26
C ILE A 236 16.12 4.18 -17.78
N ARG A 237 16.40 4.47 -19.06
CA ARG A 237 17.77 4.49 -19.59
C ARG A 237 18.02 5.84 -20.24
N GLY A 238 19.01 6.57 -19.72
CA GLY A 238 19.60 7.73 -20.38
C GLY A 238 18.99 9.08 -20.01
N LEU A 239 19.14 9.52 -18.76
CA LEU A 239 19.32 10.95 -18.51
C LEU A 239 20.83 11.20 -18.59
N ASN A 240 21.32 11.40 -19.82
CA ASN A 240 22.67 11.88 -20.03
C ASN A 240 22.78 13.28 -19.42
N SER A 241 23.80 13.41 -18.58
CA SER A 241 24.45 14.67 -18.26
C SER A 241 25.01 15.27 -19.54
N ASP A 242 24.41 16.34 -20.03
CA ASP A 242 25.08 17.37 -20.82
C ASP A 242 24.46 18.72 -20.42
N VAL A 243 25.09 19.36 -19.43
CA VAL A 243 25.01 20.81 -19.24
C VAL A 243 26.42 21.29 -18.90
N ASN A 244 27.03 21.91 -19.92
CA ASN A 244 28.22 22.77 -19.95
C ASN A 244 29.58 22.18 -19.57
#